data_AF-A0A937XIU7-F1
#
_entry.id   AF-A0A937XIU7-F1
#
_cell.length_a   1.000
_cell.length_b   1.000
_cell.length_c   1.000
_cell.angle_alpha   90.00
_cell.angle_beta   90.00
_cell.angle_gamma   90.00
#
_symmetry.space_group_name_H-M   'P 1'
#
loop_
_entity.id
_entity.type
_entity.pdbx_description
1 polymer ?
#
loop_
_entity_poly.entity_id
_entity_poly.type
_entity_poly.pdbx_seq_one_letter_code
_entity_poly.pdbx_strand_id
1 'polypeptide(L)'
;MYTYLRAYYRDSTRPSGWNNALFPNVGMPNVFWELQGSRGVVIEDVHAAKDAASKGSFVKTSVRFDESGLRSESKDTIPGPAKEGMQFLLGKSQGGQLSAAQFDDAMANLTAYITYMSDPSANERKRLGVWVMLYLCGFFVLAWWLNKTYWKDIK
;
A
#
# COMPACT_ATOMS: atom_id res chain seq x y z
N MET A 1 1.24 -5.01 6.23
CA MET A 1 2.54 -4.98 6.93
C MET A 1 3.70 -4.66 5.98
N TYR A 2 3.92 -5.43 4.91
CA TYR A 2 4.97 -5.18 3.91
C TYR A 2 5.08 -3.72 3.46
N THR A 3 3.98 -3.15 2.95
CA THR A 3 3.94 -1.76 2.47
C THR A 3 4.32 -0.74 3.55
N TYR A 4 3.97 -1.00 4.80
CA TYR A 4 4.28 -0.13 5.93
C TYR A 4 5.78 -0.11 6.22
N LEU A 5 6.40 -1.29 6.33
CA LEU A 5 7.84 -1.42 6.63
C LEU A 5 8.72 -0.78 5.54
N ARG A 6 8.25 -0.80 4.29
CA ARG A 6 8.97 -0.16 3.17
C ARG A 6 8.62 1.30 2.95
N ALA A 7 7.76 1.94 3.73
CA ALA A 7 7.23 3.30 3.45
C ALA A 7 7.86 4.40 4.32
N TYR A 8 8.97 4.11 5.00
CA TYR A 8 9.68 5.09 5.82
C TYR A 8 10.49 6.09 4.98
N TYR A 9 10.51 7.34 5.42
CA TYR A 9 11.33 8.41 4.87
C TYR A 9 11.89 9.28 6.00
N ARG A 10 12.98 10.01 5.72
CA ARG A 10 13.61 10.92 6.69
C ARG A 10 12.79 12.19 6.85
N ASP A 11 12.57 12.57 8.09
CA ASP A 11 11.81 13.78 8.45
C ASP A 11 12.41 14.38 9.72
N SER A 12 13.18 15.46 9.58
CA SER A 12 13.87 16.10 10.70
C SER A 12 12.92 16.83 11.66
N THR A 13 11.66 17.03 11.27
CA THR A 13 10.65 17.67 12.13
C THR A 13 10.07 16.70 13.17
N ARG A 14 10.30 15.39 12.99
CA ARG A 14 9.82 14.35 13.90
C ARG A 14 10.86 14.08 14.99
N PRO A 15 10.44 13.83 16.26
CA PRO A 15 11.37 13.48 17.33
C PRO A 15 12.22 12.24 17.03
N SER A 16 11.68 11.29 16.27
CA SER A 16 12.39 10.08 15.83
C SER A 16 13.28 10.30 14.60
N GLY A 17 13.18 11.43 13.91
CA GLY A 17 13.84 11.68 12.62
C GLY A 17 13.26 10.90 11.43
N TRP A 18 12.17 10.14 11.65
CA TRP A 18 11.55 9.27 10.66
C TRP A 18 10.04 9.46 10.62
N ASN A 19 9.48 9.36 9.42
CA ASN A 19 8.04 9.37 9.17
C ASN A 19 7.66 8.31 8.14
N ASN A 20 6.36 8.04 7.97
CA ASN A 20 5.87 6.98 7.09
C ASN A 20 4.81 7.50 6.11
N ALA A 21 4.92 7.12 4.84
CA ALA A 21 4.01 7.58 3.79
C ALA A 21 2.61 6.94 3.88
N LEU A 22 2.51 5.72 4.43
CA LEU A 22 1.23 5.02 4.60
C LEU A 22 0.53 5.42 5.91
N PHE A 23 1.30 5.71 6.96
CA PHE A 23 0.78 6.12 8.26
C PHE A 23 1.49 7.40 8.74
N PRO A 24 0.92 8.58 8.44
CA PRO A 24 1.52 9.86 8.81
C PRO A 24 1.71 9.98 10.32
N ASN A 25 2.77 10.67 10.74
CA ASN A 25 3.05 10.99 12.14
C ASN A 25 3.27 9.77 13.04
N VAL A 26 3.87 8.71 12.49
CA VAL A 26 4.26 7.53 13.25
C VAL A 26 5.20 7.90 14.41
N GLY A 27 5.00 7.26 15.57
CA GLY A 27 5.86 7.43 16.76
C GLY A 27 7.06 6.48 16.81
N MET A 28 7.13 5.51 15.90
CA MET A 28 8.17 4.48 15.86
C MET A 28 9.26 4.86 14.85
N PRO A 29 10.57 4.79 15.21
CA PRO A 29 11.66 4.99 14.26
C PRO A 29 11.72 3.85 13.24
N ASN A 30 12.39 4.08 12.11
CA ASN A 30 12.64 3.00 11.15
C ASN A 30 13.68 2.03 11.72
N VAL A 31 13.26 0.82 12.11
CA VAL A 31 14.15 -0.20 12.69
C VAL A 31 15.16 -0.73 11.68
N PHE A 32 14.79 -0.78 10.40
CA PHE A 32 15.63 -1.34 9.34
C PHE A 32 16.41 -0.27 8.57
N TRP A 33 16.60 0.91 9.15
CA TRP A 33 17.24 2.03 8.47
C TRP A 33 18.68 1.76 8.05
N GLU A 34 19.43 0.93 8.77
CA GLU A 34 20.80 0.54 8.40
C GLU A 34 20.81 -0.37 7.16
N LEU A 35 19.80 -1.25 7.04
CA LEU A 35 19.67 -2.15 5.90
C LEU A 35 19.12 -1.41 4.68
N GLN A 36 18.10 -0.59 4.88
CA GLN A 36 17.40 0.13 3.82
C GLN A 36 18.20 1.36 3.35
N GLY A 37 18.79 2.11 4.26
CA GLY A 37 19.36 3.44 4.04
C GLY A 37 18.38 4.58 4.30
N SER A 38 18.85 5.80 4.10
CA SER A 38 18.04 7.02 4.13
C SER A 38 17.34 7.24 2.79
N ARG A 39 16.10 7.73 2.85
CA ARG A 39 15.30 8.02 1.67
C ARG A 39 14.46 9.27 1.88
N GLY A 40 14.44 10.12 0.86
CA GLY A 40 13.55 11.26 0.75
C GLY A 40 12.15 10.90 0.22
N VAL A 41 11.20 11.82 0.37
CA VAL A 41 9.84 11.69 -0.21
C VAL A 41 9.43 12.99 -0.87
N VAL A 42 8.74 12.89 -2.00
CA VAL A 42 8.03 14.01 -2.61
C VAL A 42 6.55 13.80 -2.34
N ILE A 43 5.97 14.62 -1.47
CA ILE A 43 4.54 14.63 -1.18
C ILE A 43 3.91 15.63 -2.13
N GLU A 44 3.12 15.15 -3.08
CA GLU A 44 2.40 15.99 -4.02
C GLU A 44 0.95 16.07 -3.59
N ASP A 45 0.50 17.25 -3.19
CA ASP A 45 -0.87 17.51 -2.82
C ASP A 45 -1.55 18.38 -3.89
N VAL A 46 -2.51 17.79 -4.60
CA VAL A 46 -3.21 18.44 -5.71
C VAL A 46 -4.65 18.76 -5.26
N HIS A 47 -4.95 20.05 -5.13
CA HIS A 47 -6.30 20.56 -4.83
C HIS A 47 -6.76 21.53 -5.91
N ALA A 48 -8.07 21.59 -6.17
CA ALA A 48 -8.64 22.66 -6.99
C ALA A 48 -8.33 24.04 -6.37
N ALA A 49 -7.87 24.98 -7.19
CA ALA A 49 -7.62 26.35 -6.75
C ALA A 49 -8.95 27.00 -6.28
N LYS A 50 -8.97 27.54 -5.06
CA LYS A 50 -10.16 28.21 -4.48
C LYS A 50 -10.36 29.66 -4.95
N ASP A 51 -9.55 30.16 -5.89
CA ASP A 51 -9.66 31.53 -6.38
C ASP A 51 -10.72 31.67 -7.49
N ALA A 52 -11.65 32.61 -7.30
CA ALA A 52 -12.76 32.90 -8.22
C ALA A 52 -12.31 33.35 -9.63
N ALA A 53 -11.02 33.67 -9.80
CA ALA A 53 -10.41 34.10 -11.06
C ALA A 53 -9.86 32.93 -11.91
N SER A 54 -9.88 31.68 -11.42
CA SER A 54 -9.21 30.55 -12.10
C SER A 54 -10.03 29.26 -12.04
N LYS A 55 -11.26 29.33 -12.58
CA LYS A 55 -12.08 28.14 -12.88
C LYS A 55 -11.25 27.16 -13.74
N GLY A 56 -10.84 26.03 -13.15
CA GLY A 56 -10.17 24.92 -13.85
C GLY A 56 -8.66 24.77 -13.63
N SER A 57 -8.05 25.50 -12.69
CA SER A 57 -6.64 25.32 -12.34
C SER A 57 -6.44 24.52 -11.05
N PHE A 58 -5.43 23.64 -11.04
CA PHE A 58 -5.07 22.81 -9.89
C PHE A 58 -3.73 23.28 -9.32
N VAL A 59 -3.63 23.37 -8.00
CA VAL A 59 -2.41 23.74 -7.29
C VAL A 59 -1.75 22.45 -6.81
N LYS A 60 -0.50 22.19 -7.26
CA LYS A 60 0.32 21.07 -6.77
C LYS A 60 1.32 21.60 -5.75
N THR A 61 1.11 21.24 -4.49
CA THR A 61 2.08 21.49 -3.42
C THR A 61 3.01 20.28 -3.35
N SER A 62 4.25 20.42 -3.81
CA SER A 62 5.27 19.37 -3.70
C SER A 62 6.19 19.64 -2.51
N VAL A 63 6.04 18.85 -1.45
CA VAL A 63 6.94 18.88 -0.31
C VAL A 63 7.99 17.80 -0.54
N ARG A 64 9.23 18.20 -0.81
CA ARG A 64 10.37 17.31 -0.94
C ARG A 64 11.08 17.22 0.40
N PHE A 65 11.21 16.03 0.94
CA PHE A 65 12.19 15.74 1.98
C PHE A 65 13.41 15.16 1.32
N ASP A 66 14.58 15.76 1.55
CA ASP A 66 15.85 15.21 1.08
C ASP A 66 16.34 14.07 2.01
N GLU A 67 17.49 13.49 1.67
CA GLU A 67 18.07 12.35 2.39
C GLU A 67 18.49 12.69 3.83
N SER A 68 18.79 13.97 4.09
CA SER A 68 19.04 14.50 5.44
C SER A 68 17.75 14.72 6.24
N GLY A 69 16.58 14.65 5.60
CA GLY A 69 15.28 14.94 6.20
C GLY A 69 14.93 16.42 6.23
N LEU A 70 15.67 17.27 5.50
CA LEU A 70 15.34 18.68 5.31
C LEU A 70 14.17 18.81 4.35
N ARG A 71 13.22 19.67 4.71
CA ARG A 71 11.97 19.89 4.00
C ARG A 71 12.14 21.06 3.03
N SER A 72 12.00 20.81 1.73
CA SER A 72 11.92 21.80 0.66
C SER A 72 10.52 21.80 0.08
N GLU A 73 9.80 22.91 0.21
CA GLU A 73 8.45 23.07 -0.36
C GLU A 73 8.54 23.79 -1.71
N SER A 74 7.92 23.24 -2.74
CA SER A 74 7.76 23.88 -4.05
C SER A 74 6.30 23.81 -4.47
N LYS A 75 5.71 24.97 -4.79
CA LYS A 75 4.31 25.12 -5.18
C LYS A 75 4.24 25.42 -6.67
N ASP A 76 3.73 24.47 -7.45
CA ASP A 76 3.60 24.60 -8.90
C ASP A 76 2.12 24.60 -9.30
N THR A 77 1.71 25.56 -10.15
CA THR A 77 0.36 25.60 -10.72
C THR A 77 0.32 24.74 -11.97
N ILE A 78 -0.56 23.74 -12.01
CA ILE A 78 -0.73 22.87 -13.17
C ILE A 78 -1.92 23.36 -14.02
N PRO A 79 -1.71 23.67 -15.32
CA PRO A 79 -2.81 23.86 -16.26
C PRO A 79 -3.38 22.50 -16.73
N GLY A 80 -4.69 22.29 -16.58
CA GLY A 80 -5.40 21.11 -17.11
C GLY A 80 -6.11 20.27 -16.04
N PRO A 81 -6.94 19.27 -16.43
CA PRO A 81 -7.65 18.42 -15.48
C PRO A 81 -6.66 17.53 -14.70
N ALA A 82 -6.36 17.90 -13.46
CA ALA A 82 -5.60 17.05 -12.55
C ALA A 82 -6.55 16.25 -11.66
N LYS A 83 -6.14 15.04 -11.29
CA LYS A 83 -6.88 14.25 -10.30
C LYS A 83 -6.52 14.80 -8.92
N GLU A 84 -7.52 15.24 -8.16
CA GLU A 84 -7.34 15.62 -6.77
C GLU A 84 -6.84 14.43 -5.96
N GLY A 85 -5.86 14.68 -5.08
CA GLY A 85 -5.32 13.64 -4.23
C GLY A 85 -3.91 13.93 -3.75
N MET A 86 -3.59 13.32 -2.61
CA MET A 86 -2.26 13.33 -2.02
C MET A 86 -1.48 12.10 -2.52
N GLN A 87 -0.37 12.33 -3.20
CA GLN A 87 0.53 11.28 -3.67
C GLN A 87 1.85 11.35 -2.93
N PHE A 88 2.34 10.20 -2.46
CA PHE A 88 3.65 10.07 -1.85
C PHE A 88 4.58 9.36 -2.85
N LEU A 89 5.52 10.11 -3.43
CA LEU A 89 6.55 9.57 -4.30
C LEU A 89 7.84 9.38 -3.50
N LEU A 90 8.14 8.15 -3.13
CA LEU A 90 9.35 7.82 -2.38
C LEU A 90 10.56 7.83 -3.33
N GLY A 91 11.65 8.49 -2.90
CA GLY A 91 12.90 8.54 -3.67
C GLY A 91 13.64 7.21 -3.71
N LYS A 92 14.82 7.16 -4.34
CA LYS A 92 15.72 6.01 -4.20
C LYS A 92 16.32 5.99 -2.80
N SER A 93 16.55 4.81 -2.25
CA SER A 93 17.23 4.65 -0.96
C SER A 93 18.74 4.74 -1.15
N GLN A 94 19.43 5.49 -0.29
CA GLN A 94 20.89 5.69 -0.33
C GLN A 94 21.53 5.33 1.01
N GLY A 95 22.73 4.76 0.98
CA GLY A 95 23.51 4.46 2.19
C GLY A 95 23.07 3.23 2.99
N GLY A 96 22.19 2.38 2.44
CA GLY A 96 21.79 1.11 3.05
C GLY A 96 22.76 -0.03 2.74
N GLN A 97 22.83 -1.02 3.62
CA GLN A 97 23.62 -2.25 3.38
C GLN A 97 23.03 -3.13 2.27
N LEU A 98 21.71 -3.03 2.03
CA LEU A 98 21.02 -3.81 1.00
C LEU A 98 20.61 -2.91 -0.17
N SER A 99 20.65 -3.48 -1.38
CA SER A 99 19.97 -2.85 -2.53
C SER A 99 18.47 -2.81 -2.29
N ALA A 100 17.77 -1.90 -2.99
CA ALA A 100 16.31 -1.76 -2.84
C ALA A 100 15.56 -3.08 -3.11
N ALA A 101 15.98 -3.85 -4.11
CA ALA A 101 15.36 -5.15 -4.42
C ALA A 101 15.59 -6.19 -3.32
N GLN A 102 16.81 -6.28 -2.79
CA GLN A 102 17.12 -7.20 -1.69
C GLN A 102 16.38 -6.84 -0.41
N PHE A 103 16.23 -5.55 -0.14
CA PHE A 103 15.45 -5.07 0.99
C PHE A 103 13.97 -5.43 0.84
N ASP A 104 13.40 -5.24 -0.35
CA ASP A 104 12.02 -5.61 -0.65
C ASP A 104 11.80 -7.12 -0.47
N ASP A 105 12.71 -7.96 -0.95
CA ASP A 105 12.67 -9.41 -0.74
C ASP A 105 12.78 -9.78 0.74
N ALA A 106 13.69 -9.15 1.50
CA ALA A 106 13.85 -9.39 2.93
C ALA A 106 12.57 -9.02 3.70
N MET A 107 11.95 -7.88 3.38
CA MET A 107 10.69 -7.46 3.98
C MET A 107 9.53 -8.37 3.59
N ALA A 108 9.49 -8.84 2.35
CA ALA A 108 8.49 -9.81 1.89
C ALA A 108 8.61 -11.12 2.68
N ASN A 109 9.83 -11.67 2.79
CA ASN A 109 10.11 -12.88 3.56
C ASN A 109 9.75 -12.74 5.04
N LEU A 110 10.12 -11.62 5.67
CA LEU A 110 9.73 -11.33 7.05
C LEU A 110 8.21 -11.30 7.24
N THR A 111 7.49 -10.64 6.32
CA THR A 111 6.03 -10.54 6.43
C THR A 111 5.34 -11.87 6.17
N ALA A 112 5.88 -12.68 5.26
CA ALA A 112 5.42 -14.04 5.01
C ALA A 112 5.63 -14.91 6.26
N TYR A 113 6.79 -14.82 6.91
CA TYR A 113 7.09 -15.53 8.14
C TYR A 113 6.13 -15.16 9.29
N ILE A 114 5.93 -13.87 9.56
CA ILE A 114 5.00 -13.41 10.62
C ILE A 114 3.57 -13.85 10.32
N THR A 115 3.17 -13.83 9.05
CA THR A 115 1.84 -14.28 8.62
C THR A 115 1.68 -15.78 8.83
N TYR A 116 2.69 -16.58 8.48
CA TYR A 116 2.70 -18.01 8.74
C TYR A 116 2.63 -18.33 10.24
N MET A 117 3.39 -17.61 11.07
CA MET A 117 3.35 -17.80 12.53
C MET A 117 1.99 -17.46 13.15
N SER A 118 1.32 -16.46 12.59
CA SER A 118 0.00 -16.04 13.06
C SER A 118 -1.10 -17.03 12.67
N ASP A 119 -0.88 -17.80 11.60
CA ASP A 119 -1.85 -18.74 11.06
C ASP A 119 -1.20 -19.91 10.30
N PRO A 120 -0.60 -20.87 11.03
CA PRO A 120 0.17 -21.96 10.41
C PRO A 120 -0.71 -22.97 9.67
N SER A 121 -2.01 -23.03 9.98
CA SER A 121 -2.97 -23.96 9.35
C SER A 121 -3.71 -23.36 8.15
N ALA A 122 -3.31 -22.16 7.69
CA ALA A 122 -3.98 -21.45 6.60
C ALA A 122 -4.03 -22.25 5.30
N ASN A 123 -2.95 -23.00 5.00
CA ASN A 123 -2.84 -23.78 3.77
C ASN A 123 -3.77 -25.00 3.79
N GLU A 124 -3.87 -25.69 4.94
CA GLU A 124 -4.78 -26.82 5.13
C GLU A 124 -6.24 -26.38 4.94
N ARG A 125 -6.65 -25.25 5.51
CA ARG A 125 -8.01 -24.74 5.38
C ARG A 125 -8.34 -24.34 3.94
N LYS A 126 -7.41 -23.67 3.24
CA LYS A 126 -7.60 -23.32 1.82
C LYS A 126 -7.74 -24.56 0.96
N ARG A 127 -6.88 -25.57 1.15
CA ARG A 127 -6.94 -26.84 0.42
C ARG A 127 -8.26 -27.56 0.65
N LEU A 128 -8.71 -27.67 1.90
CA LEU A 128 -9.99 -28.28 2.23
C LEU A 128 -11.16 -27.48 1.61
N GLY A 129 -11.11 -26.15 1.68
CA GLY A 129 -12.14 -25.27 1.12
C GLY A 129 -12.31 -25.42 -0.39
N VAL A 130 -11.23 -25.61 -1.15
CA VAL A 130 -11.31 -25.87 -2.60
C VAL A 130 -12.06 -27.17 -2.89
N TRP A 131 -11.76 -28.24 -2.14
CA TRP A 131 -12.47 -29.51 -2.28
C TRP A 131 -13.95 -29.41 -1.91
N VAL A 132 -14.28 -28.69 -0.82
CA VAL A 132 -15.66 -28.44 -0.41
C VAL A 132 -16.41 -27.63 -1.47
N MET A 133 -15.79 -26.61 -2.07
CA MET A 133 -16.40 -25.81 -3.12
C MET A 133 -16.68 -26.64 -4.37
N LEU A 134 -15.73 -27.48 -4.80
CA LEU A 134 -15.93 -28.40 -5.94
C LEU A 134 -17.06 -29.40 -5.66
N TYR A 135 -17.09 -29.97 -4.45
CA TYR A 135 -18.15 -30.89 -4.04
C TYR A 135 -19.52 -30.21 -4.05
N LEU A 136 -19.63 -29.01 -3.46
CA LEU A 136 -20.87 -28.25 -3.43
C LEU A 136 -21.34 -27.88 -4.84
N CYS A 137 -20.45 -27.46 -5.74
CA CYS A 137 -20.81 -27.19 -7.13
C CYS A 137 -21.33 -28.44 -7.85
N GLY A 138 -20.67 -29.59 -7.68
CA GLY A 138 -21.12 -30.86 -8.27
C GLY A 138 -22.47 -31.31 -7.71
N PHE A 139 -22.62 -31.28 -6.38
CA PHE A 139 -23.87 -31.60 -5.70
C PHE A 139 -24.99 -30.63 -6.09
N PHE A 140 -24.69 -29.35 -6.25
CA PHE A 140 -25.66 -28.33 -6.68
C PHE A 140 -26.23 -28.64 -8.07
N VAL A 141 -25.41 -29.11 -9.02
CA VAL A 141 -25.90 -29.52 -10.35
C VAL A 141 -26.84 -30.72 -10.23
N LEU A 142 -26.48 -31.72 -9.42
CA LEU A 142 -27.35 -32.90 -9.19
C LEU A 142 -28.68 -32.50 -8.53
N ALA A 143 -28.62 -31.68 -7.48
CA ALA A 143 -29.79 -31.19 -6.78
C ALA A 143 -30.68 -30.32 -7.69
N TRP A 144 -30.08 -29.48 -8.53
CA TRP A 144 -30.80 -28.70 -9.54
C TRP A 144 -31.48 -29.60 -10.57
N TRP A 145 -30.80 -30.65 -11.03
CA TRP A 145 -31.36 -31.60 -11.99
C TRP A 145 -32.52 -32.41 -11.40
N LEU A 146 -32.40 -32.81 -10.13
CA LEU A 146 -33.47 -33.45 -9.36
C LEU A 146 -34.66 -32.50 -9.19
N ASN A 147 -34.41 -31.26 -8.76
CA ASN A 147 -35.46 -30.25 -8.61
C ASN A 147 -36.17 -29.99 -9.94
N LYS A 148 -35.43 -29.89 -11.05
CA LYS A 148 -36.00 -29.73 -12.38
C LYS A 148 -36.91 -30.89 -12.78
N THR A 149 -36.58 -32.12 -12.40
CA THR A 149 -37.40 -33.30 -12.72
C THR A 149 -38.62 -33.40 -11.80
N TYR A 150 -38.46 -33.15 -10.51
CA TYR A 150 -39.55 -33.21 -9.53
C TYR A 150 -40.68 -32.21 -9.83
N TRP A 151 -40.33 -31.03 -10.35
CA TRP A 151 -41.31 -29.99 -10.70
C TRP A 151 -41.90 -30.15 -12.10
N LYS A 152 -41.58 -31.22 -12.84
CA LYS A 152 -42.19 -31.46 -14.17
C LYS A 152 -43.68 -31.77 -14.10
N ASP A 153 -44.13 -32.48 -13.07
CA ASP A 153 -45.51 -32.98 -13.01
C ASP A 153 -46.49 -31.98 -12.34
N ILE A 154 -45.96 -30.86 -11.83
CA ILE A 154 -46.74 -29.82 -11.12
C ILE A 154 -47.03 -28.60 -12.03
N LYS A 155 -46.50 -28.58 -13.27
CA LYS A 155 -46.67 -27.47 -14.21
C LYS A 155 -47.34 -27.90 -15.51
#